data_AF-A0A9J6GD58-F1
#
_entry.id   AF-A0A9J6GD58-F1
#
_cell.length_a   1.000
_cell.length_b   1.000
_cell.length_c   1.000
_cell.angle_alpha   90.00
_cell.angle_beta   90.00
_cell.angle_gamma   90.00
#
_symmetry.space_group_name_H-M   'P 1'
#
loop_
_entity.id
_entity.type
_entity.pdbx_description
1 polymer ?
#
loop_
_entity_poly.entity_id
_entity_poly.type
_entity_poly.pdbx_seq_one_letter_code
_entity_poly.pdbx_strand_id
1 'polypeptide(L)'
;MGGSSTGGRYSSSPLPSPTPNHLEKRSAKDKGSKFLRRLIHVRHMDFQFAMWQMLYLFISPQKVYRNFQYRKQTKDQFARDDPAFLVLLGLWLIASSVGFVLILHINFVGFLKFLLWVIFIDCVGMGIVVATTLWVVSNKYLLKPTCRTEDVEWGYAFDVHLNAFFPPLVVLHVFQLFFSRPLPILKNTHIFLYPLALLLLCYILTLVCSVNLCEALNDFYVYRVM
;
A
#
# COMPACT_ATOMS: atom_id res chain seq x y z
N MET A 1 -6.10 -50.43 -62.80
CA MET A 1 -4.98 -49.45 -62.75
C MET A 1 -5.49 -48.21 -62.04
N GLY A 2 -4.87 -47.84 -60.91
CA GLY A 2 -5.07 -46.60 -60.12
C GLY A 2 -6.42 -46.53 -59.40
N GLY A 3 -6.53 -46.50 -58.06
CA GLY A 3 -5.91 -45.53 -57.13
C GLY A 3 -6.78 -44.27 -57.07
N SER A 4 -7.21 -43.68 -55.97
CA SER A 4 -6.85 -43.80 -54.56
C SER A 4 -7.79 -42.87 -53.76
N SER A 5 -7.98 -43.21 -52.49
CA SER A 5 -8.62 -42.46 -51.41
C SER A 5 -8.20 -40.98 -51.29
N THR A 6 -9.15 -40.11 -50.97
CA THR A 6 -8.87 -38.79 -50.36
C THR A 6 -9.52 -38.72 -48.98
N GLY A 7 -8.69 -39.02 -47.97
CA GLY A 7 -8.96 -38.74 -46.57
C GLY A 7 -8.94 -37.24 -46.28
N GLY A 8 -9.59 -36.88 -45.18
CA GLY A 8 -9.78 -35.50 -44.75
C GLY A 8 -8.49 -34.76 -44.41
N ARG A 9 -8.58 -33.43 -44.47
CA ARG A 9 -7.73 -32.53 -43.70
C ARG A 9 -8.59 -31.44 -43.11
N TYR A 10 -8.85 -31.56 -41.81
CA TYR A 10 -9.14 -30.42 -40.96
C TYR A 10 -7.95 -29.47 -41.05
N SER A 11 -8.17 -28.30 -41.64
CA SER A 11 -7.16 -27.24 -41.63
C SER A 11 -7.17 -26.59 -40.25
N SER A 12 -6.24 -27.00 -39.39
CA SER A 12 -5.98 -26.36 -38.10
C SER A 12 -5.32 -24.99 -38.35
N SER A 13 -6.11 -23.92 -38.26
CA SER A 13 -5.61 -22.55 -38.24
C SER A 13 -4.67 -22.36 -37.05
N PRO A 14 -3.48 -21.73 -37.19
CA PRO A 14 -2.54 -21.49 -36.09
C PRO A 14 -2.90 -20.20 -35.34
N LEU A 15 -4.19 -19.96 -35.11
CA LEU A 15 -4.65 -18.84 -34.29
C LEU A 15 -4.84 -19.34 -32.86
N PRO A 16 -4.26 -18.68 -31.84
CA PRO A 16 -4.53 -19.03 -30.46
C PRO A 16 -6.04 -18.97 -30.21
N SER A 17 -6.55 -19.95 -29.48
CA SER A 17 -7.96 -20.00 -29.09
C SER A 17 -8.37 -18.68 -28.43
N PRO A 18 -9.61 -18.20 -28.67
CA PRO A 18 -10.08 -16.97 -28.07
C PRO A 18 -9.94 -17.06 -26.55
N THR A 19 -9.44 -15.98 -25.95
CA THR A 19 -9.26 -15.82 -24.51
C THR A 19 -10.53 -16.27 -23.78
N PRO A 20 -10.45 -17.10 -22.72
CA PRO A 20 -11.65 -17.53 -22.02
C PRO A 20 -12.42 -16.30 -21.53
N ASN A 21 -13.70 -16.29 -21.87
CA ASN A 21 -14.71 -15.28 -21.58
C ASN A 21 -14.40 -14.39 -20.36
N HIS A 22 -14.47 -13.07 -20.60
CA HIS A 22 -14.41 -11.96 -19.64
C HIS A 22 -15.52 -11.98 -18.56
N LEU A 23 -16.19 -13.12 -18.36
CA LEU A 23 -17.33 -13.36 -17.48
C LEU A 23 -17.06 -14.37 -16.37
N GLU A 24 -15.84 -14.92 -16.25
CA GLU A 24 -15.43 -15.54 -14.99
C GLU A 24 -15.12 -14.43 -14.00
N LYS A 25 -16.17 -13.95 -13.32
CA LYS A 25 -16.11 -13.07 -12.17
C LYS A 25 -15.41 -13.83 -11.04
N ARG A 26 -14.07 -13.99 -11.13
CA ARG A 26 -13.24 -14.68 -10.14
C ARG A 26 -13.61 -14.14 -8.77
N SER A 27 -14.05 -15.02 -7.90
CA SER A 27 -14.61 -14.67 -6.61
C SER A 27 -13.56 -13.86 -5.83
N ALA A 28 -14.00 -12.87 -5.03
CA ALA A 28 -13.09 -12.13 -4.15
C ALA A 28 -12.27 -13.08 -3.25
N LYS A 29 -12.84 -14.26 -2.93
CA LYS A 29 -12.16 -15.37 -2.24
C LYS A 29 -11.02 -15.97 -3.06
N ASP A 30 -11.16 -16.09 -4.38
CA ASP A 30 -10.10 -16.61 -5.26
C ASP A 30 -8.94 -15.62 -5.41
N LYS A 31 -9.25 -14.32 -5.43
CA LYS A 31 -8.23 -13.25 -5.43
C LYS A 31 -7.48 -13.22 -4.09
N GLY A 32 -8.20 -13.30 -2.96
CA GLY A 32 -7.62 -13.36 -1.62
C GLY A 32 -6.79 -14.62 -1.36
N SER A 33 -7.28 -15.80 -1.77
CA SER A 33 -6.56 -17.07 -1.65
C SER A 33 -5.28 -17.08 -2.47
N LYS A 34 -5.29 -16.50 -3.68
CA LYS A 34 -4.06 -16.33 -4.49
C LYS A 34 -3.06 -15.39 -3.83
N PHE A 35 -3.49 -14.28 -3.25
CA PHE A 35 -2.62 -13.36 -2.52
C PHE A 35 -2.02 -14.02 -1.26
N LEU A 36 -2.83 -14.74 -0.49
CA LEU A 36 -2.38 -15.48 0.70
C LEU A 36 -1.40 -16.61 0.34
N ARG A 37 -1.66 -17.32 -0.76
CA ARG A 37 -0.74 -18.35 -1.27
C ARG A 37 0.60 -17.75 -1.70
N ARG A 38 0.60 -16.54 -2.27
CA ARG A 38 1.82 -15.80 -2.63
C ARG A 38 2.58 -15.29 -1.42
N LEU A 39 1.90 -14.88 -0.34
CA LEU A 39 2.54 -14.48 0.93
C LEU A 39 3.41 -15.58 1.54
N ILE A 40 3.03 -16.85 1.33
CA ILE A 40 3.76 -18.02 1.86
C ILE A 40 4.95 -18.40 0.95
N HIS A 41 4.99 -17.93 -0.30
CA HIS A 41 6.03 -18.30 -1.27
C HIS A 41 7.23 -17.33 -1.26
N VAL A 42 7.97 -17.33 -0.16
CA VAL A 42 9.04 -16.37 0.17
C VAL A 42 10.19 -16.30 -0.86
N ARG A 43 10.46 -17.41 -1.57
CA ARG A 43 11.66 -17.52 -2.43
C ARG A 43 11.64 -16.71 -3.72
N HIS A 44 10.48 -16.22 -4.15
CA HIS A 44 10.32 -15.45 -5.40
C HIS A 44 9.89 -14.00 -5.13
N MET A 45 10.16 -13.49 -3.91
CA MET A 45 9.77 -12.14 -3.51
C MET A 45 10.92 -11.15 -3.75
N ASP A 46 10.63 -10.04 -4.42
CA ASP A 46 11.62 -9.01 -4.77
C ASP A 46 11.97 -8.10 -3.59
N PHE A 47 12.64 -8.66 -2.58
CA PHE A 47 12.99 -7.95 -1.34
C PHE A 47 13.84 -6.70 -1.57
N GLN A 48 14.78 -6.73 -2.52
CA GLN A 48 15.63 -5.58 -2.83
C GLN A 48 14.79 -4.38 -3.29
N PHE A 49 13.85 -4.61 -4.20
CA PHE A 49 12.95 -3.56 -4.67
C PHE A 49 12.06 -3.04 -3.53
N ALA A 50 11.53 -3.93 -2.69
CA ALA A 50 10.70 -3.57 -1.56
C ALA A 50 11.46 -2.75 -0.49
N MET A 51 12.72 -3.10 -0.19
CA MET A 51 13.58 -2.32 0.72
C MET A 51 13.86 -0.91 0.17
N TRP A 52 14.19 -0.80 -1.12
CA TRP A 52 14.35 0.51 -1.77
C TRP A 52 13.07 1.33 -1.73
N GLN A 53 11.92 0.69 -1.93
CA GLN A 53 10.64 1.36 -1.84
C GLN A 53 10.40 1.91 -0.42
N MET A 54 10.67 1.12 0.62
CA MET A 54 10.57 1.57 2.02
C MET A 54 11.48 2.76 2.30
N LEU A 55 12.73 2.74 1.81
CA LEU A 55 13.67 3.85 1.97
C LEU A 55 13.22 5.10 1.21
N TYR A 56 12.75 4.92 -0.03
CA TYR A 56 12.30 6.04 -0.87
C TYR A 56 11.03 6.70 -0.34
N LEU A 57 10.21 6.03 0.48
CA LEU A 57 9.09 6.69 1.17
C LEU A 57 9.57 7.84 2.08
N PHE A 58 10.79 7.77 2.62
CA PHE A 58 11.37 8.85 3.43
C PHE A 58 12.16 9.86 2.59
N ILE A 59 13.01 9.37 1.68
CA ILE A 59 13.98 10.24 1.00
C ILE A 59 13.40 10.88 -0.26
N SER A 60 12.63 10.12 -1.04
CA SER A 60 12.18 10.56 -2.37
C SER A 60 10.90 9.83 -2.80
N PRO A 61 9.74 10.17 -2.21
CA PRO A 61 8.47 9.47 -2.47
C PRO A 61 8.05 9.53 -3.94
N GLN A 62 8.51 10.55 -4.68
CA GLN A 62 8.32 10.67 -6.13
C GLN A 62 8.84 9.44 -6.90
N LYS A 63 9.93 8.80 -6.45
CA LYS A 63 10.44 7.57 -7.10
C LYS A 63 9.45 6.42 -6.95
N VAL A 64 8.82 6.30 -5.78
CA VAL A 64 7.80 5.28 -5.50
C VAL A 64 6.56 5.53 -6.36
N TYR A 65 6.09 6.78 -6.44
CA TYR A 65 4.97 7.16 -7.30
C TYR A 65 5.25 6.82 -8.78
N ARG A 66 6.45 7.13 -9.27
CA ARG A 66 6.86 6.82 -10.65
C ARG A 66 6.86 5.31 -10.93
N ASN A 67 7.23 4.47 -9.95
CA ASN A 67 7.16 3.01 -10.10
C ASN A 67 5.72 2.51 -10.33
N PHE A 68 4.72 3.11 -9.67
CA PHE A 68 3.32 2.77 -9.92
C PHE A 68 2.90 3.11 -11.36
N GLN A 69 3.32 4.27 -11.87
CA GLN A 69 3.05 4.68 -13.26
C GLN A 69 3.70 3.71 -14.27
N TYR A 70 4.93 3.27 -14.02
CA TYR A 70 5.59 2.27 -14.87
C TYR A 70 4.85 0.92 -14.91
N ARG A 71 4.29 0.46 -13.79
CA ARG A 71 3.49 -0.78 -13.76
C ARG A 71 2.20 -0.63 -14.54
N LYS A 72 1.55 0.53 -14.45
CA LYS A 72 0.38 0.82 -15.27
C LYS A 72 0.71 0.73 -16.76
N GLN A 73 1.83 1.29 -17.19
CA GLN A 73 2.23 1.24 -18.61
C GLN A 73 2.63 -0.16 -19.10
N THR A 74 3.21 -1.00 -18.23
CA THR A 74 3.79 -2.30 -18.63
C THR A 74 2.86 -3.50 -18.40
N LYS A 75 1.97 -3.42 -17.41
CA LYS A 75 1.08 -4.52 -17.00
C LYS A 75 -0.39 -4.10 -16.88
N ASP A 76 -0.70 -2.86 -17.20
CA ASP A 76 -2.05 -2.29 -17.13
C ASP A 76 -2.71 -2.35 -15.74
N GLN A 77 -1.91 -2.37 -14.68
CA GLN A 77 -2.40 -2.42 -13.30
C GLN A 77 -1.58 -1.56 -12.34
N PHE A 78 -2.26 -1.00 -11.34
CA PHE A 78 -1.62 -0.15 -10.31
C PHE A 78 -1.24 -0.94 -9.06
N ALA A 79 -2.04 -1.92 -8.65
CA ALA A 79 -1.77 -2.72 -7.45
C ALA A 79 -0.48 -3.55 -7.57
N ARG A 80 0.17 -3.81 -6.43
CA ARG A 80 1.35 -4.67 -6.39
C ARG A 80 0.97 -6.15 -6.53
N ASP A 81 1.72 -6.87 -7.36
CA ASP A 81 1.58 -8.32 -7.54
C ASP A 81 2.33 -9.15 -6.49
N ASP A 82 3.41 -8.57 -5.94
CA ASP A 82 4.35 -9.20 -5.03
C ASP A 82 4.09 -8.81 -3.56
N PRO A 83 4.18 -9.77 -2.61
CA PRO A 83 3.93 -9.50 -1.20
C PRO A 83 5.16 -8.94 -0.44
N ALA A 84 6.26 -8.58 -1.13
CA ALA A 84 7.56 -8.33 -0.49
C ALA A 84 7.53 -7.18 0.51
N PHE A 85 6.86 -6.09 0.13
CA PHE A 85 6.67 -4.93 1.00
C PHE A 85 5.89 -5.27 2.27
N LEU A 86 4.81 -6.04 2.17
CA LEU A 86 3.99 -6.42 3.32
C LEU A 86 4.78 -7.32 4.28
N VAL A 87 5.57 -8.26 3.77
CA VAL A 87 6.43 -9.11 4.60
C VAL A 87 7.49 -8.29 5.34
N LEU A 88 8.17 -7.36 4.65
CA LEU A 88 9.14 -6.46 5.31
C LEU A 88 8.47 -5.57 6.36
N LEU A 89 7.28 -5.05 6.07
CA LEU A 89 6.48 -4.29 7.02
C LEU A 89 6.11 -5.14 8.25
N GLY A 90 5.71 -6.39 8.05
CA GLY A 90 5.41 -7.34 9.12
C GLY A 90 6.63 -7.67 10.00
N LEU A 91 7.79 -7.89 9.38
CA LEU A 91 9.05 -8.09 10.12
C LEU A 91 9.40 -6.86 10.97
N TRP A 92 9.20 -5.67 10.43
CA TRP A 92 9.42 -4.43 11.17
C TRP A 92 8.44 -4.24 12.33
N LEU A 93 7.17 -4.60 12.15
CA LEU A 93 6.16 -4.61 13.21
C LEU A 93 6.51 -5.58 14.35
N ILE A 94 7.03 -6.77 14.02
CA ILE A 94 7.49 -7.73 15.03
C ILE A 94 8.70 -7.16 15.78
N ALA A 95 9.71 -6.67 15.07
CA ALA A 95 10.93 -6.14 15.68
C ALA A 95 10.64 -4.96 16.62
N SER A 96 9.77 -4.04 16.20
CA SER A 96 9.36 -2.91 17.04
C SER A 96 8.51 -3.35 18.24
N SER A 97 7.63 -4.33 18.08
CA SER A 97 6.84 -4.89 19.19
C SER A 97 7.72 -5.53 20.26
N VAL A 98 8.78 -6.24 19.85
CA VAL A 98 9.80 -6.75 20.78
C VAL A 98 10.47 -5.60 21.52
N GLY A 99 10.85 -4.53 20.81
CA GLY A 99 11.37 -3.31 21.42
C GLY A 99 10.46 -2.74 22.51
N PHE A 100 9.17 -2.57 22.23
CA PHE A 100 8.19 -2.07 23.22
C PHE A 100 8.05 -2.98 24.42
N VAL A 101 8.04 -4.29 24.24
CA VAL A 101 7.90 -5.24 25.35
C VAL A 101 9.14 -5.28 26.24
N LEU A 102 10.34 -5.22 25.64
CA LEU A 102 11.58 -5.05 26.38
C LEU A 102 11.58 -3.72 27.15
N ILE A 103 10.94 -2.69 26.59
CA ILE A 103 10.88 -1.37 27.20
C ILE A 103 9.88 -1.26 28.35
N LEU A 104 8.70 -1.84 28.16
CA LEU A 104 7.59 -1.76 29.11
C LEU A 104 7.59 -2.91 30.10
N HIS A 105 8.57 -3.83 30.03
CA HIS A 105 8.67 -5.04 30.85
C HIS A 105 7.36 -5.84 30.88
N ILE A 106 6.74 -6.01 29.71
CA ILE A 106 5.47 -6.72 29.56
C ILE A 106 5.73 -8.23 29.51
N ASN A 107 4.82 -9.02 30.08
CA ASN A 107 4.87 -10.48 30.02
C ASN A 107 4.56 -11.03 28.61
N PHE A 108 4.86 -12.31 28.36
CA PHE A 108 4.69 -12.91 27.04
C PHE A 108 3.24 -12.86 26.51
N VAL A 109 2.24 -12.98 27.37
CA VAL A 109 0.82 -12.88 26.98
C VAL A 109 0.48 -11.46 26.55
N GLY A 110 0.97 -10.45 27.27
CA GLY A 110 0.82 -9.05 26.89
C GLY A 110 1.54 -8.72 25.58
N PHE A 111 2.73 -9.30 25.35
CA PHE A 111 3.43 -9.22 24.07
C PHE A 111 2.56 -9.77 22.92
N LEU A 112 2.02 -10.98 23.07
CA LEU A 112 1.22 -11.59 22.02
C LEU A 112 -0.06 -10.79 21.74
N LYS A 113 -0.74 -10.31 22.81
CA LYS A 113 -1.91 -9.44 22.67
C LYS A 113 -1.56 -8.13 21.95
N PHE A 114 -0.45 -7.49 22.32
CA PHE A 114 0.03 -6.26 21.69
C PHE A 114 0.37 -6.48 20.21
N LEU A 115 1.16 -7.51 19.90
CA LEU A 115 1.55 -7.86 18.53
C LEU A 115 0.33 -8.11 17.63
N LEU A 116 -0.63 -8.90 18.10
CA LEU A 116 -1.86 -9.18 17.37
C LEU A 116 -2.69 -7.92 17.16
N TRP A 117 -2.77 -7.06 18.19
CA TRP A 117 -3.50 -5.79 18.08
C TRP A 117 -2.90 -4.88 17.00
N VAL A 118 -1.58 -4.67 17.04
CA VAL A 118 -0.88 -3.79 16.08
C VAL A 118 -1.00 -4.32 14.64
N ILE A 119 -0.89 -5.63 14.44
CA ILE A 119 -1.01 -6.21 13.09
C ILE A 119 -2.45 -6.19 12.60
N PHE A 120 -3.39 -6.73 13.37
CA PHE A 120 -4.76 -6.96 12.87
C PHE A 120 -5.65 -5.75 12.98
N ILE A 121 -5.54 -4.95 14.06
CA ILE A 121 -6.39 -3.78 14.26
C ILE A 121 -5.75 -2.58 13.59
N ASP A 122 -4.52 -2.22 13.97
CA ASP A 122 -3.92 -0.95 13.56
C ASP A 122 -3.46 -0.96 12.09
N CYS A 123 -2.87 -2.06 11.61
CA CYS A 123 -2.40 -2.16 10.23
C CYS A 123 -3.50 -2.67 9.28
N VAL A 124 -4.05 -3.86 9.53
CA VAL A 124 -5.03 -4.48 8.61
C VAL A 124 -6.42 -3.87 8.74
N GLY A 125 -6.96 -3.77 9.95
CA GLY A 125 -8.31 -3.30 10.21
C GLY A 125 -8.51 -1.86 9.75
N MET A 126 -7.68 -0.94 10.26
CA MET A 126 -7.70 0.45 9.80
C MET A 126 -7.37 0.57 8.31
N GLY A 127 -6.47 -0.26 7.79
CA GLY A 127 -6.13 -0.26 6.37
C GLY A 127 -7.30 -0.62 5.45
N ILE A 128 -8.12 -1.61 5.81
CA ILE A 128 -9.32 -1.96 5.04
C ILE A 128 -10.31 -0.79 5.01
N VAL A 129 -10.53 -0.13 6.15
CA VAL A 129 -11.44 1.01 6.27
C VAL A 129 -10.96 2.19 5.41
N VAL A 130 -9.68 2.56 5.55
CA VAL A 130 -9.07 3.68 4.81
C VAL A 130 -9.04 3.37 3.32
N ALA A 131 -8.59 2.19 2.91
CA ALA A 131 -8.54 1.78 1.51
C ALA A 131 -9.92 1.80 0.85
N THR A 132 -10.95 1.29 1.53
CA THR A 132 -12.32 1.28 1.01
C THR A 132 -12.86 2.69 0.86
N THR A 133 -12.60 3.57 1.84
CA THR A 133 -13.01 4.98 1.79
C THR A 133 -12.31 5.70 0.64
N LEU A 134 -10.99 5.58 0.52
CA LEU A 134 -10.20 6.18 -0.56
C LEU A 134 -10.64 5.67 -1.93
N TRP A 135 -10.92 4.37 -2.04
CA TRP A 135 -11.38 3.73 -3.27
C TRP A 135 -12.74 4.29 -3.72
N VAL A 136 -13.71 4.39 -2.80
CA VAL A 136 -15.03 4.98 -3.10
C VAL A 136 -14.90 6.45 -3.48
N VAL A 137 -14.15 7.25 -2.71
CA VAL A 137 -13.98 8.68 -2.98
C VAL A 137 -13.31 8.91 -4.33
N SER A 138 -12.26 8.14 -4.63
CA SER A 138 -11.51 8.27 -5.88
C SER A 138 -12.39 7.97 -7.10
N ASN A 139 -13.12 6.85 -7.07
CA ASN A 139 -13.96 6.45 -8.19
C ASN A 139 -15.23 7.31 -8.34
N LYS A 140 -15.72 7.90 -7.26
CA LYS A 140 -16.93 8.73 -7.30
C LYS A 140 -16.65 10.19 -7.66
N TYR A 141 -15.54 10.76 -7.18
CA TYR A 141 -15.30 12.21 -7.24
C TYR A 141 -13.99 12.64 -7.91
N LEU A 142 -12.95 11.79 -7.94
CA LEU A 142 -11.60 12.22 -8.36
C LEU A 142 -11.21 11.79 -9.78
N LEU A 143 -11.99 10.91 -10.41
CA LEU A 143 -11.76 10.48 -11.79
C LEU A 143 -12.00 11.64 -12.76
N LYS A 144 -10.98 11.98 -13.57
CA LYS A 144 -11.11 12.95 -14.65
C LYS A 144 -12.11 12.43 -15.69
N PRO A 145 -13.01 13.28 -16.24
CA PRO A 145 -14.01 12.88 -17.22
C PRO A 145 -13.42 12.20 -18.47
N THR A 146 -12.18 12.58 -18.85
CA THR A 146 -11.44 12.03 -19.99
C THR A 146 -10.91 10.61 -19.76
N CYS A 147 -10.81 10.15 -18.51
CA CYS A 147 -10.19 8.87 -18.13
C CYS A 147 -11.20 7.89 -17.49
N ARG A 148 -12.50 8.12 -17.70
CA ARG A 148 -13.60 7.38 -17.05
C ARG A 148 -13.74 5.92 -17.48
N THR A 149 -12.87 5.45 -18.39
CA THR A 149 -12.79 4.06 -18.85
C THR A 149 -12.03 3.15 -17.89
N GLU A 150 -11.27 3.72 -16.93
CA GLU A 150 -10.46 2.95 -15.98
C GLU A 150 -10.79 3.33 -14.53
N ASP A 151 -11.25 2.35 -13.76
CA ASP A 151 -11.51 2.52 -12.33
C ASP A 151 -10.23 2.33 -11.51
N VAL A 152 -10.15 3.04 -10.38
CA VAL A 152 -9.09 2.83 -9.39
C VAL A 152 -9.27 1.47 -8.74
N GLU A 153 -8.22 0.65 -8.75
CA GLU A 153 -8.21 -0.66 -8.12
C GLU A 153 -8.23 -0.56 -6.58
N TRP A 154 -9.05 -1.38 -5.90
CA TRP A 154 -9.06 -1.42 -4.43
C TRP A 154 -7.70 -1.85 -3.85
N GLY A 155 -7.02 -2.80 -4.49
CA GLY A 155 -5.69 -3.24 -4.08
C GLY A 155 -4.65 -2.12 -4.14
N TYR A 156 -4.77 -1.21 -5.11
CA TYR A 156 -3.93 -0.02 -5.18
C TYR A 156 -4.22 0.95 -4.03
N ALA A 157 -5.50 1.19 -3.70
CA ALA A 157 -5.87 2.02 -2.56
C ALA A 157 -5.33 1.46 -1.23
N PHE A 158 -5.34 0.13 -1.06
CA PHE A 158 -4.73 -0.53 0.09
C PHE A 158 -3.20 -0.42 0.12
N ASP A 159 -2.53 -0.57 -1.04
CA ASP A 159 -1.09 -0.33 -1.15
C ASP A 159 -0.70 1.10 -0.79
N VAL A 160 -1.49 2.09 -1.20
CA VAL A 160 -1.29 3.50 -0.85
C VAL A 160 -1.41 3.68 0.67
N HIS A 161 -2.39 3.05 1.32
CA HIS A 161 -2.49 3.07 2.77
C HIS A 161 -1.25 2.46 3.44
N LEU A 162 -0.80 1.27 3.03
CA LEU A 162 0.38 0.63 3.61
C LEU A 162 1.65 1.48 3.44
N ASN A 163 1.81 2.11 2.28
CA ASN A 163 2.90 3.04 2.02
C ASN A 163 2.82 4.30 2.90
N ALA A 164 1.62 4.85 3.11
CA ALA A 164 1.42 6.02 3.97
C ALA A 164 1.54 5.69 5.46
N PHE A 165 1.25 4.45 5.86
CA PHE A 165 1.33 3.98 7.24
C PHE A 165 2.78 3.76 7.70
N PHE A 166 3.67 3.35 6.80
CA PHE A 166 5.03 3.00 7.15
C PHE A 166 5.86 4.17 7.74
N PRO A 167 5.88 5.39 7.17
CA PRO A 167 6.65 6.49 7.75
C PRO A 167 6.21 6.90 9.16
N PRO A 168 4.90 7.13 9.44
CA PRO A 168 4.42 7.37 10.80
C PRO A 168 4.72 6.21 11.74
N LEU A 169 4.61 4.95 11.27
CA LEU A 169 4.97 3.78 12.07
C LEU A 169 6.43 3.83 12.50
N VAL A 170 7.37 4.10 11.59
CA VAL A 170 8.80 4.24 11.95
C VAL A 170 9.00 5.39 12.94
N VAL A 171 8.35 6.53 12.74
CA VAL A 171 8.43 7.66 13.69
C VAL A 171 7.93 7.23 15.07
N LEU A 172 6.74 6.65 15.16
CA LEU A 172 6.13 6.24 16.42
C LEU A 172 6.83 5.05 17.08
N HIS A 173 7.40 4.12 16.33
CA HIS A 173 7.98 2.91 16.90
C HIS A 173 9.49 3.01 17.14
N VAL A 174 10.17 3.94 16.47
CA VAL A 174 11.59 4.22 16.69
C VAL A 174 11.73 5.43 17.61
N PHE A 175 11.24 6.60 17.20
CA PHE A 175 11.46 7.81 17.97
C PHE A 175 10.73 7.72 19.31
N GLN A 176 9.42 7.43 19.34
CA GLN A 176 8.71 7.34 20.62
C GLN A 176 9.41 6.36 21.56
N LEU A 177 9.82 5.19 21.07
CA LEU A 177 10.53 4.18 21.84
C LEU A 177 11.83 4.72 22.46
N PHE A 178 12.64 5.44 21.68
CA PHE A 178 13.87 6.10 22.14
C PHE A 178 13.62 7.25 23.12
N PHE A 179 12.54 8.02 22.96
CA PHE A 179 12.22 9.16 23.83
C PHE A 179 11.42 8.76 25.09
N SER A 180 10.81 7.56 25.12
CA SER A 180 9.97 7.09 26.24
C SER A 180 10.75 6.66 27.48
N ARG A 181 12.03 6.26 27.34
CA ARG A 181 12.88 5.77 28.45
C ARG A 181 13.87 6.76 29.07
N PRO A 182 14.51 7.71 28.35
CA PRO A 182 15.61 8.49 28.93
C PRO A 182 15.21 9.74 29.72
N LEU A 183 13.92 10.08 29.87
CA LEU A 183 13.54 11.35 30.50
C LEU A 183 12.64 11.16 31.74
N PRO A 184 13.13 10.55 32.83
CA PRO A 184 12.55 10.78 34.15
C PRO A 184 12.61 12.28 34.57
N ILE A 185 13.28 13.12 33.78
CA ILE A 185 13.39 14.58 33.93
C ILE A 185 12.22 15.36 33.28
N LEU A 186 11.55 14.83 32.24
CA LEU A 186 10.44 15.54 31.58
C LEU A 186 9.08 15.08 32.10
N LYS A 187 8.38 15.99 32.78
CA LYS A 187 6.95 15.88 33.02
C LYS A 187 6.20 16.25 31.71
N ASN A 188 5.11 15.56 31.39
CA ASN A 188 4.24 15.83 30.22
C ASN A 188 4.86 15.55 28.82
N THR A 189 5.36 14.34 28.59
CA THR A 189 5.80 13.86 27.25
C THR A 189 4.72 13.91 26.16
N HIS A 190 3.44 14.05 26.51
CA HIS A 190 2.36 14.23 25.52
C HIS A 190 2.45 15.55 24.74
N ILE A 191 3.20 16.55 25.24
CA ILE A 191 3.41 17.83 24.54
C ILE A 191 4.10 17.63 23.18
N PHE A 192 4.91 16.58 23.02
CA PHE A 192 5.54 16.23 21.75
C PHE A 192 4.54 15.82 20.65
N LEU A 193 3.30 15.47 21.00
CA LEU A 193 2.24 15.13 20.05
C LEU A 193 1.48 16.36 19.54
N TYR A 194 1.59 17.52 20.20
CA TYR A 194 0.86 18.73 19.82
C TYR A 194 1.19 19.27 18.42
N PRO A 195 2.44 19.25 17.94
CA PRO A 195 2.74 19.63 16.54
C PRO A 195 2.01 18.74 15.52
N LEU A 196 1.85 17.44 15.81
CA LEU A 196 1.12 16.52 14.93
C LEU A 196 -0.38 16.80 14.95
N ALA A 197 -0.96 17.09 16.13
CA ALA A 197 -2.35 17.48 16.25
C ALA A 197 -2.64 18.82 15.54
N LEU A 198 -1.72 19.78 15.62
CA LEU A 198 -1.81 21.05 14.89
C LEU A 198 -1.77 20.82 13.37
N LEU A 199 -0.85 19.98 12.88
CA LEU A 199 -0.78 19.62 11.46
C LEU A 199 -2.06 18.94 10.96
N LEU A 200 -2.63 18.01 11.76
CA LEU A 200 -3.90 17.36 11.44
C LEU A 200 -5.04 18.39 11.37
N LEU A 201 -5.08 19.34 12.30
CA LEU A 201 -6.09 20.39 12.33
C LEU A 201 -5.96 21.32 11.12
N CYS A 202 -4.74 21.75 10.78
CA CYS A 202 -4.46 22.51 9.56
C CYS A 202 -4.90 21.77 8.30
N TYR A 203 -4.64 20.45 8.23
CA TYR A 203 -5.07 19.62 7.11
C TYR A 203 -6.60 19.56 6.98
N ILE A 204 -7.33 19.34 8.09
CA ILE A 204 -8.80 19.34 8.09
C ILE A 204 -9.32 20.71 7.65
N LEU A 205 -8.75 21.81 8.14
CA LEU A 205 -9.12 23.16 7.72
C LEU A 205 -8.93 23.37 6.21
N THR A 206 -7.83 22.88 5.65
CA THR A 206 -7.59 23.01 4.20
C THR A 206 -8.61 22.22 3.36
N LEU A 207 -9.04 21.04 3.84
CA LEU A 207 -10.11 20.26 3.22
C LEU A 207 -11.47 20.97 3.31
N VAL A 208 -11.83 21.50 4.50
CA VAL A 208 -13.10 22.21 4.72
C VAL A 208 -13.18 23.47 3.86
N CYS A 209 -12.09 24.24 3.78
CA CYS A 209 -12.01 25.42 2.94
C CYS A 209 -11.90 25.10 1.43
N SER A 210 -11.97 23.82 1.03
CA SER A 210 -11.79 23.36 -0.35
C SER A 210 -10.51 23.90 -1.02
N VAL A 211 -9.47 24.17 -0.22
CA VAL A 211 -8.20 24.66 -0.73
C VAL A 211 -7.42 23.47 -1.27
N ASN A 212 -7.21 23.43 -2.58
CA ASN A 212 -6.40 22.41 -3.22
C ASN A 212 -4.91 22.65 -2.93
N LEU A 213 -4.42 22.08 -1.83
CA LEU A 213 -3.05 22.30 -1.34
C LEU A 213 -1.99 21.99 -2.41
N CYS A 214 -2.24 21.00 -3.26
CA CYS A 214 -1.33 20.60 -4.33
C CYS A 214 -1.19 21.69 -5.40
N GLU A 215 -2.30 22.34 -5.74
CA GLU A 215 -2.35 23.42 -6.72
C GLU A 215 -1.73 24.70 -6.14
N ALA A 216 -2.08 25.04 -4.88
CA ALA A 216 -1.49 26.17 -4.18
C ALA A 216 0.04 26.04 -3.99
N LEU A 217 0.53 24.83 -3.69
CA LEU A 217 1.97 24.57 -3.62
C LEU A 217 2.63 24.67 -4.99
N ASN A 218 2.00 24.10 -6.04
CA ASN A 218 2.54 24.16 -7.39
C ASN A 218 2.63 25.62 -7.89
N ASP A 219 1.59 26.42 -7.67
CA ASP A 219 1.58 27.85 -8.00
C ASP A 219 2.65 28.62 -7.22
N PHE A 220 2.80 28.34 -5.92
CA PHE A 220 3.86 28.92 -5.10
C PHE A 220 5.26 28.59 -5.63
N TYR A 221 5.50 27.32 -6.03
CA TYR A 221 6.79 26.90 -6.59
C TYR A 221 7.05 27.51 -7.96
N VAL A 222 6.05 27.60 -8.83
CA VAL A 222 6.16 28.26 -10.14
C VAL A 222 6.44 29.75 -9.98
N TYR A 223 5.73 30.44 -9.07
CA TYR A 223 5.93 31.85 -8.75
C TYR A 223 7.33 32.16 -8.17
N ARG A 224 7.98 31.17 -7.54
CA ARG A 224 9.34 31.33 -6.97
C ARG A 224 10.47 31.06 -7.95
N VAL A 225 10.19 30.38 -9.05
CA VAL A 225 11.18 29.99 -10.07
C VAL A 225 11.12 30.92 -11.29
N MET A 226 10.00 31.61 -11.53
CA MET A 226 9.83 32.69 -12.51
C MET A 226 10.14 34.05 -11.89
#